data_AF-A0A7S4RRN3-F1
#
_entry.id   AF-A0A7S4RRN3-F1
#
_cell.length_a   1.000
_cell.length_b   1.000
_cell.length_c   1.000
_cell.angle_alpha   90.00
_cell.angle_beta   90.00
_cell.angle_gamma   90.00
#
_symmetry.space_group_name_H-M   'P 1'
#
loop_
_entity.id
_entity.type
_entity.pdbx_description
1 polymer ?
#
loop_
_entity_poly.entity_id
_entity_poly.type
_entity_poly.pdbx_seq_one_letter_code
_entity_poly.pdbx_strand_id
1 'polypeptide(L)'
;SDRSRDDTLPAPRMKTHCFFGSQNGTSRYFKLKTAQREIKWSNMYDELKEYVSKHGDAHVPRNYKPNPALSHWVNRQRTEYKQFQTRGSTSSVITKRHIIELEALGFVWEPLEVAWMDHYQELIQYKN
;
A
#
# COMPACT_ATOMS: atom_id res chain seq x y z
N SER A 1 29.61 -57.01 4.38
CA SER A 1 29.53 -56.06 3.25
C SER A 1 28.22 -56.37 2.56
N ASP A 2 27.23 -55.50 2.50
CA ASP A 2 27.34 -54.16 1.95
C ASP A 2 26.23 -53.24 2.49
N ARG A 3 26.58 -51.97 2.70
CA ARG A 3 25.67 -50.86 3.01
C ARG A 3 25.50 -50.07 1.72
N SER A 4 24.28 -49.78 1.28
CA SER A 4 23.93 -48.51 0.61
C SER A 4 22.41 -48.47 0.39
N ARG A 5 21.69 -47.60 1.11
CA ARG A 5 21.43 -46.18 0.82
C ARG A 5 20.26 -46.02 -0.16
N ASP A 6 19.14 -45.65 0.45
CA ASP A 6 18.16 -44.64 0.04
C ASP A 6 18.47 -43.89 -1.26
N ASP A 7 17.45 -43.72 -2.12
CA ASP A 7 17.19 -42.49 -2.87
C ASP A 7 15.97 -42.68 -3.79
N THR A 8 14.81 -42.26 -3.28
CA THR A 8 13.60 -42.09 -4.08
C THR A 8 13.62 -40.73 -4.80
N LEU A 9 13.59 -40.79 -6.15
CA LEU A 9 13.24 -39.76 -7.16
C LEU A 9 14.29 -38.70 -7.54
N PRO A 10 14.44 -38.38 -8.85
CA PRO A 10 13.48 -37.46 -9.52
C PRO A 10 13.13 -37.81 -10.98
N ALA A 11 11.88 -37.55 -11.39
CA ALA A 11 11.46 -37.54 -12.80
C ALA A 11 11.71 -36.16 -13.46
N PRO A 12 12.34 -36.06 -14.65
CA PRO A 12 12.53 -34.78 -15.32
C PRO A 12 11.72 -34.59 -16.63
N ARG A 13 11.22 -33.36 -16.75
CA ARG A 13 11.11 -32.47 -17.94
C ARG A 13 10.11 -32.78 -19.06
N MET A 14 9.11 -31.90 -19.19
CA MET A 14 8.58 -31.48 -20.49
C MET A 14 9.24 -30.17 -20.93
N LYS A 15 9.81 -30.16 -22.15
CA LYS A 15 10.24 -28.97 -22.88
C LYS A 15 9.22 -28.72 -24.00
N THR A 16 8.62 -27.55 -24.05
CA THR A 16 8.05 -27.00 -25.29
C THR A 16 8.46 -25.53 -25.41
N HIS A 17 9.04 -25.19 -26.56
CA HIS A 17 9.58 -23.88 -26.90
C HIS A 17 8.61 -23.22 -27.91
N CYS A 18 7.95 -22.13 -27.50
CA CYS A 18 7.39 -20.96 -28.25
C CYS A 18 6.47 -21.20 -29.50
N PHE A 19 5.47 -20.38 -29.90
CA PHE A 19 5.13 -18.96 -29.72
C PHE A 19 3.66 -18.71 -30.20
N PHE A 20 3.08 -17.57 -29.82
CA PHE A 20 1.89 -16.85 -30.35
C PHE A 20 0.47 -17.28 -29.93
N GLY A 21 -0.11 -16.44 -29.06
CA GLY A 21 -1.53 -16.42 -28.73
C GLY A 21 -1.77 -15.67 -27.44
N SER A 22 -1.62 -14.35 -27.47
CA SER A 22 -2.03 -13.47 -26.36
C SER A 22 -3.52 -13.65 -26.10
N GLN A 23 -3.85 -14.54 -25.17
CA GLN A 23 -5.14 -14.58 -24.52
C GLN A 23 -4.99 -13.76 -23.25
N ASN A 24 -5.55 -12.55 -23.25
CA ASN A 24 -5.76 -11.73 -22.07
C ASN A 24 -6.75 -12.43 -21.13
N GLY A 25 -6.31 -13.50 -20.49
CA GLY A 25 -7.03 -14.24 -19.46
C GLY A 25 -6.55 -13.79 -18.10
N THR A 26 -7.03 -12.64 -17.61
CA THR A 26 -6.90 -12.35 -16.18
C THR A 26 -7.70 -13.42 -15.44
N SER A 27 -6.99 -14.41 -14.88
CA SER A 27 -7.61 -15.55 -14.21
C SER A 27 -8.61 -15.07 -13.17
N ARG A 28 -9.78 -15.72 -13.09
CA ARG A 28 -10.87 -15.35 -12.17
C ARG A 28 -10.36 -15.16 -10.73
N TYR A 29 -9.35 -15.95 -10.33
CA TYR A 29 -8.66 -15.80 -9.05
C TYR A 29 -8.03 -14.40 -8.86
N PHE A 30 -7.31 -13.88 -9.87
CA PHE A 30 -6.69 -12.56 -9.81
C PHE A 30 -7.73 -11.42 -9.83
N LYS A 31 -8.85 -11.58 -10.55
CA LYS A 31 -9.96 -10.61 -10.54
C LYS A 31 -10.59 -10.52 -9.14
N LEU A 32 -10.93 -11.66 -8.54
CA LEU A 32 -11.52 -11.73 -7.20
C LEU A 32 -10.58 -11.16 -6.12
N LYS A 33 -9.29 -11.52 -6.18
CA LYS A 33 -8.28 -11.00 -5.22
C LYS A 33 -8.10 -9.49 -5.30
N THR A 34 -8.27 -8.89 -6.49
CA THR A 34 -8.17 -7.43 -6.66
C THR A 34 -9.41 -6.73 -6.14
N ALA A 35 -10.61 -7.25 -6.43
CA ALA A 35 -11.85 -6.72 -5.86
C ALA A 35 -11.86 -6.78 -4.32
N GLN A 36 -11.36 -7.86 -3.73
CA GLN A 36 -11.26 -7.99 -2.28
C GLN A 36 -10.35 -6.94 -1.63
N ARG A 37 -9.24 -6.58 -2.30
CA ARG A 37 -8.35 -5.50 -1.85
C ARG A 37 -9.07 -4.16 -1.88
N GLU A 38 -9.88 -3.93 -2.91
CA GLU A 38 -10.64 -2.69 -3.07
C GLU A 38 -11.71 -2.53 -1.99
N ILE A 39 -12.45 -3.60 -1.69
CA ILE A 39 -13.43 -3.61 -0.60
C ILE A 39 -12.73 -3.33 0.73
N LYS A 40 -11.59 -3.99 0.99
CA LYS A 40 -10.84 -3.76 2.22
C LYS A 40 -10.33 -2.32 2.31
N TRP A 41 -9.87 -1.74 1.21
CA TRP A 41 -9.44 -0.35 1.16
C TRP A 41 -10.60 0.61 1.43
N SER A 42 -11.75 0.38 0.78
CA SER A 42 -12.96 1.20 0.97
C SER A 42 -13.43 1.21 2.42
N ASN A 43 -13.49 0.04 3.06
CA ASN A 43 -13.92 -0.04 4.47
C ASN A 43 -13.00 0.77 5.39
N MET A 44 -11.68 0.67 5.21
CA MET A 44 -10.73 1.45 6.01
C MET A 44 -10.79 2.95 5.71
N TYR A 45 -11.08 3.32 4.46
CA TYR A 45 -11.31 4.71 4.06
C TYR A 45 -12.57 5.29 4.73
N ASP A 46 -13.64 4.49 4.84
CA ASP A 46 -14.85 4.88 5.58
C ASP A 46 -14.56 5.07 7.07
N GLU A 47 -13.77 4.19 7.69
CA GLU A 47 -13.31 4.38 9.07
C GLU A 47 -12.45 5.64 9.25
N LEU A 48 -11.60 5.97 8.27
CA LEU A 48 -10.83 7.22 8.29
C LEU A 48 -11.75 8.44 8.19
N LYS A 49 -12.78 8.43 7.34
CA LYS A 49 -13.77 9.52 7.26
C LYS A 49 -14.49 9.71 8.59
N GLU A 50 -14.86 8.63 9.26
CA GLU A 50 -15.48 8.71 10.58
C GLU A 50 -14.50 9.30 11.62
N TYR A 51 -13.23 8.91 11.56
CA TYR A 51 -12.18 9.50 12.40
C TYR A 51 -12.06 11.02 12.16
N VAL A 52 -11.94 11.44 10.90
CA VAL A 52 -11.86 12.86 10.51
C VAL A 52 -13.10 13.63 10.98
N SER A 53 -14.30 13.05 10.86
CA SER A 53 -15.53 13.67 11.35
C SER A 53 -15.54 13.88 12.86
N LYS A 54 -14.82 13.05 13.64
CA LYS A 54 -14.76 13.14 15.10
C LYS A 54 -13.63 14.05 15.60
N HIS A 55 -12.48 14.00 14.94
CA HIS A 55 -11.26 14.68 15.37
C HIS A 55 -10.98 15.98 14.61
N GLY A 56 -11.59 16.17 13.44
CA GLY A 56 -11.38 17.32 12.56
C GLY A 56 -10.20 17.19 11.62
N ASP A 57 -9.30 16.23 11.86
CA ASP A 57 -8.11 15.98 11.05
C ASP A 57 -7.96 14.49 10.69
N ALA A 58 -7.14 14.22 9.68
CA ALA A 58 -6.74 12.88 9.27
C ALA A 58 -5.45 12.41 9.97
N HIS A 59 -5.07 13.02 11.10
CA HIS A 59 -3.83 12.73 11.81
C HIS A 59 -4.01 11.59 12.81
N VAL A 60 -4.14 10.37 12.30
CA VAL A 60 -4.31 9.18 13.15
C VAL A 60 -3.00 8.90 13.94
N PRO A 61 -3.04 8.86 15.29
CA PRO A 61 -1.89 8.52 16.10
C PRO A 61 -1.42 7.10 15.86
N ARG A 62 -0.10 6.87 15.91
CA ARG A 62 0.51 5.54 15.72
C ARG A 62 -0.04 4.48 16.68
N ASN A 63 -0.44 4.87 17.88
CA ASN A 63 -1.02 3.96 18.88
C ASN A 63 -2.49 4.30 19.16
N TYR A 64 -3.29 4.50 18.12
CA TYR A 64 -4.72 4.72 18.28
C TYR A 64 -5.42 3.49 18.87
N LYS A 65 -5.60 3.48 20.20
CA LYS A 65 -6.17 2.36 20.96
C LYS A 65 -7.59 1.97 20.54
N PRO A 66 -8.50 2.91 20.21
CA PRO A 66 -9.86 2.56 19.79
C PRO A 66 -9.89 1.75 18.49
N ASN A 67 -8.95 2.02 17.58
CA ASN A 67 -8.84 1.28 16.33
C ASN A 67 -7.37 1.12 15.90
N PRO A 68 -6.67 0.09 16.40
CA PRO A 68 -5.29 -0.20 16.02
C PRO A 68 -5.15 -0.56 14.53
N ALA A 69 -6.20 -1.13 13.93
CA ALA A 69 -6.20 -1.50 12.52
C ALA A 69 -6.14 -0.25 11.62
N LEU A 70 -6.88 0.80 11.97
CA LEU A 70 -6.83 2.09 11.27
C LEU A 70 -5.43 2.71 11.34
N SER A 71 -4.79 2.74 12.52
CA SER A 71 -3.41 3.24 12.63
C SER A 71 -2.43 2.47 11.74
N HIS A 72 -2.49 1.13 11.76
CA HIS A 72 -1.64 0.31 10.90
C HIS A 72 -1.91 0.55 9.42
N TRP A 73 -3.18 0.72 9.04
CA TRP A 73 -3.56 1.00 7.67
C TRP A 73 -3.04 2.37 7.19
N VAL A 74 -3.18 3.42 8.00
CA VAL A 74 -2.63 4.76 7.72
C VAL A 74 -1.12 4.70 7.50
N ASN A 75 -0.39 4.03 8.40
CA ASN A 75 1.07 3.86 8.26
C ASN A 75 1.44 3.10 6.99
N ARG A 76 0.65 2.09 6.63
CA ARG A 76 0.82 1.36 5.38
C ARG A 76 0.59 2.27 4.16
N GLN A 77 -0.46 3.09 4.14
CA GLN A 77 -0.70 4.03 3.03
C GLN A 77 0.51 4.94 2.83
N ARG A 78 1.06 5.54 3.89
CA ARG A 78 2.27 6.38 3.80
C ARG A 78 3.47 5.64 3.21
N THR A 79 3.66 4.39 3.60
CA THR A 79 4.77 3.55 3.12
C THR A 79 4.59 3.19 1.64
N GLU A 80 3.38 2.83 1.24
CA GLU A 80 3.02 2.50 -0.16
C GLU A 80 3.12 3.73 -1.06
N TYR A 81 2.74 4.92 -0.57
CA TYR A 81 2.90 6.18 -1.29
C TYR A 81 4.37 6.52 -1.55
N LYS A 82 5.24 6.37 -0.54
CA LYS A 82 6.69 6.54 -0.72
C LYS A 82 7.27 5.53 -1.74
N GLN A 83 6.77 4.30 -1.73
CA GLN A 83 7.15 3.30 -2.74
C GLN A 83 6.63 3.67 -4.14
N PHE A 84 5.40 4.18 -4.24
CA PHE A 84 4.83 4.67 -5.50
C PHE A 84 5.67 5.81 -6.08
N GLN A 85 6.14 6.75 -5.25
CA GLN A 85 7.00 7.85 -5.69
C GLN A 85 8.38 7.37 -6.18
N THR A 86 8.98 6.37 -5.50
CA THR A 86 10.34 5.91 -5.81
C THR A 86 10.40 4.88 -6.95
N ARG A 87 9.40 3.99 -7.04
CA ARG A 87 9.41 2.83 -7.97
C ARG A 87 8.33 2.90 -9.05
N GLY A 88 7.41 3.87 -8.96
CA GLY A 88 6.29 4.02 -9.88
C GLY A 88 5.10 3.08 -9.61
N SER A 89 4.02 3.32 -10.36
CA SER A 89 2.69 2.72 -10.14
C SER A 89 2.60 1.21 -10.29
N THR A 90 3.56 0.56 -10.94
CA THR A 90 3.49 -0.89 -11.24
C THR A 90 3.86 -1.76 -10.04
N SER A 91 4.62 -1.20 -9.08
CA SER A 91 5.13 -1.95 -7.92
C SER A 91 4.31 -1.72 -6.64
N SER A 92 3.43 -0.73 -6.61
CA SER A 92 2.72 -0.33 -5.39
C SER A 92 1.28 -0.82 -5.41
N VAL A 93 0.74 -1.13 -4.22
CA VAL A 93 -0.68 -1.53 -4.10
C VAL A 93 -1.60 -0.30 -4.13
N ILE A 94 -1.07 0.87 -3.76
CA ILE A 94 -1.80 2.12 -3.83
C ILE A 94 -1.99 2.57 -5.29
N THR A 95 -3.22 2.94 -5.63
CA THR A 95 -3.58 3.43 -6.96
C THR A 95 -3.69 4.95 -6.93
N LYS A 96 -3.54 5.63 -8.08
CA LYS A 96 -3.74 7.10 -8.17
C LYS A 96 -5.09 7.56 -7.60
N ARG A 97 -6.15 6.77 -7.82
CA ARG A 97 -7.49 7.02 -7.25
C ARG A 97 -7.46 7.12 -5.73
N HIS A 98 -6.79 6.18 -5.07
CA HIS A 98 -6.65 6.14 -3.61
C HIS A 98 -5.91 7.37 -3.08
N ILE A 99 -4.91 7.84 -3.82
CA ILE A 99 -4.15 9.04 -3.46
C ILE A 99 -5.06 10.27 -3.48
N ILE A 100 -5.79 10.47 -4.59
CA ILE A 100 -6.72 11.61 -4.76
C ILE A 100 -7.80 11.61 -3.68
N GLU A 101 -8.38 10.44 -3.36
CA GLU A 101 -9.40 10.33 -2.32
C GLU A 101 -8.86 10.65 -0.93
N LEU A 102 -7.64 10.22 -0.61
CA LEU A 102 -7.00 10.54 0.67
C LEU A 102 -6.60 12.01 0.75
N GLU A 103 -6.07 12.60 -0.33
CA GLU A 103 -5.76 14.04 -0.40
C GLU A 103 -7.03 14.90 -0.25
N ALA A 104 -8.16 14.47 -0.82
CA ALA A 104 -9.44 15.15 -0.65
C ALA A 104 -9.94 15.15 0.80
N LEU A 105 -9.52 14.19 1.62
CA LEU A 105 -9.78 14.17 3.07
C LEU A 105 -8.78 15.00 3.89
N GLY A 106 -7.80 15.64 3.26
CA GLY A 106 -6.72 16.35 3.96
C GLY A 106 -5.71 15.40 4.60
N PHE A 107 -5.54 14.19 4.05
CA PHE A 107 -4.59 13.22 4.56
C PHE A 107 -3.14 13.68 4.36
N VAL A 108 -2.40 13.81 5.46
CA VAL A 108 -0.97 14.18 5.42
C VAL A 108 -0.10 12.94 5.22
N TRP A 109 0.52 12.85 4.05
CA TRP A 109 1.43 11.78 3.65
C TRP A 109 2.77 11.84 4.38
N GLU A 110 3.34 13.04 4.51
CA GLU A 110 4.62 13.31 5.18
C GLU A 110 4.42 14.33 6.30
N PRO A 111 4.08 13.90 7.53
CA PRO A 111 3.87 14.80 8.66
C PRO A 111 5.10 15.64 9.01
N LEU A 112 6.29 15.09 8.73
CA LEU A 112 7.55 15.80 8.92
C LEU A 112 7.63 17.00 7.98
N GLU A 113 7.35 16.84 6.68
CA GLU A 113 7.50 17.90 5.68
C GLU A 113 6.60 19.12 5.96
N VAL A 114 5.37 18.90 6.44
CA VAL A 114 4.47 19.97 6.87
C VAL A 114 5.02 20.73 8.08
N ALA A 115 5.51 20.01 9.10
CA ALA A 115 6.12 20.63 10.28
C ALA A 115 7.40 21.42 9.94
N TRP A 116 8.19 20.96 8.95
CA TRP A 116 9.36 21.68 8.46
C TRP A 116 8.99 22.96 7.70
N MET A 117 7.89 22.97 6.95
CA MET A 117 7.42 24.14 6.20
C MET A 117 6.96 25.27 7.13
N ASP A 118 6.21 24.94 8.19
CA ASP A 118 5.72 25.91 9.17
C ASP A 118 6.89 26.62 9.88
N HIS A 119 7.93 25.89 10.28
CA HIS A 119 9.13 26.48 10.89
C HIS A 119 10.01 27.26 9.89
N TYR A 120 9.99 26.89 8.59
CA TYR A 120 10.79 27.59 7.58
C TYR A 120 10.24 28.99 7.28
N GLN A 121 8.91 29.18 7.29
CA GLN A 121 8.30 30.50 7.09
C GLN A 121 8.64 31.48 8.23
N GLU A 122 8.71 30.98 9.47
CA GLU A 122 9.12 31.75 10.65
C GLU A 122 10.58 32.24 10.52
N LEU A 123 11.48 31.40 9.99
CA LEU A 123 12.87 31.77 9.74
C LEU A 123 13.06 32.81 8.63
N ILE A 124 12.16 32.86 7.63
CA ILE A 124 12.17 33.91 6.60
C ILE A 124 11.76 35.25 7.21
N GLN A 125 10.78 35.26 8.11
CA GLN A 125 10.32 36.49 8.77
C GLN A 125 11.41 37.13 9.66
N TYR A 126 12.29 36.33 10.27
CA TYR A 126 13.34 36.84 11.15
C TYR A 126 14.53 37.48 10.41
N LYS A 127 14.57 37.41 9.07
CA LYS A 127 15.67 37.94 8.24
C LYS A 127 15.36 39.30 7.59
N ASN A 128 14.24 39.94 7.94
CA ASN A 128 13.93 41.34 7.61
C ASN A 128 14.04 42.21 8.85
#